data_AF-A0AB40AUY7-F1
#
_entry.id   AF-A0AB40AUY7-F1
#
_cell.length_a   1.000
_cell.length_b   1.000
_cell.length_c   1.000
_cell.angle_alpha   90.00
_cell.angle_beta   90.00
_cell.angle_gamma   90.00
#
_symmetry.space_group_name_H-M   'P 1'
#
loop_
_entity.id
_entity.type
_entity.pdbx_description
1 polymer ?
#
loop_
_entity_poly.entity_id
_entity_poly.type
_entity_poly.pdbx_seq_one_letter_code
_entity_poly.pdbx_strand_id
1 'polypeptide(L)'
;MGDRNQSHGPSSFKGIIRKYVADLPQRPSDGMKNIDAQEFLAFMINEMHEETIVEPNDPFLEIVQPFLVLHLNISPSSVHTIEDSLRLHFGTKNNEGYRSSEDYADKNSAGKSTKIEKLPRILILHLMRFSFENSGSGFVKFDKPVKFPSDLEIENDLLATPHKDQRIFV
;
A
#
# COMPACT_ATOMS: atom_id res chain seq x y z
N MET A 1 9.64 38.05 21.17
CA MET A 1 9.97 36.63 21.37
C MET A 1 8.67 35.85 21.30
N GLY A 2 8.42 35.14 20.20
CA GLY A 2 7.18 34.38 20.00
C GLY A 2 7.29 32.97 20.56
N ASP A 3 6.31 32.57 21.38
CA ASP A 3 6.15 31.20 21.90
C ASP A 3 5.97 30.22 20.73
N ARG A 4 6.99 29.39 20.48
CA ARG A 4 7.04 28.46 19.34
C ARG A 4 6.54 27.05 19.65
N ASN A 5 5.96 26.78 20.82
CA ASN A 5 5.59 25.42 21.25
C ASN A 5 4.18 25.33 21.86
N GLN A 6 3.13 25.83 21.19
CA GLN A 6 1.78 25.39 21.50
C GLN A 6 1.49 24.07 20.78
N SER A 7 1.49 22.97 21.55
CA SER A 7 0.95 21.70 21.07
C SER A 7 -0.57 21.81 20.96
N HIS A 8 -1.08 21.84 19.74
CA HIS A 8 -2.51 21.77 19.50
C HIS A 8 -2.95 20.31 19.47
N GLY A 9 -3.73 19.89 20.46
CA GLY A 9 -4.35 18.57 20.44
C GLY A 9 -5.37 18.49 19.30
N PRO A 10 -5.50 17.35 18.59
CA PRO A 10 -6.33 17.24 17.40
C PRO A 10 -7.81 17.10 17.79
N SER A 11 -8.42 18.18 18.28
CA SER A 11 -9.80 18.19 18.79
C SER A 11 -10.83 17.69 17.76
N SER A 12 -10.61 18.01 16.48
CA SER A 12 -11.46 17.57 15.36
C SER A 12 -11.38 16.05 15.10
N PHE A 13 -10.29 15.39 15.51
CA PHE A 13 -10.07 13.96 15.31
C PHE A 13 -10.42 13.11 16.54
N LYS A 14 -10.76 13.73 17.69
CA LYS A 14 -11.09 13.00 18.92
C LYS A 14 -12.24 12.00 18.73
N GLY A 15 -13.24 12.34 17.92
CA GLY A 15 -14.35 11.43 17.60
C GLY A 15 -13.89 10.19 16.82
N ILE A 16 -13.07 10.40 15.80
CA ILE A 16 -12.51 9.35 14.94
C ILE A 16 -11.61 8.41 15.76
N ILE A 17 -10.71 8.98 16.57
CA ILE A 17 -9.81 8.21 17.45
C ILE A 17 -10.61 7.36 18.44
N ARG A 18 -11.69 7.89 19.03
CA ARG A 18 -12.55 7.12 19.94
C ARG A 18 -13.22 5.95 19.23
N LYS A 19 -13.70 6.14 18.01
CA LYS A 19 -14.33 5.08 17.20
C LYS A 19 -13.33 3.97 16.88
N TYR A 20 -12.14 4.35 16.39
CA TYR A 20 -11.05 3.41 16.11
C TYR A 20 -10.64 2.60 17.36
N VAL A 21 -10.44 3.27 18.50
CA VAL A 21 -10.05 2.61 19.75
C VAL A 21 -11.16 1.68 20.28
N ALA A 22 -12.44 2.02 20.06
CA ALA A 22 -13.57 1.19 20.47
C ALA A 22 -13.68 -0.12 19.67
N ASP A 23 -13.29 -0.11 18.39
CA ASP A 23 -13.33 -1.28 17.50
C ASP A 23 -12.12 -2.23 17.71
N LEU A 24 -11.10 -1.81 18.45
CA LEU A 24 -9.98 -2.67 18.79
C LEU A 24 -10.43 -3.78 19.76
N PRO A 25 -10.00 -5.04 19.56
CA PRO A 25 -10.34 -6.13 20.47
C PRO A 25 -9.87 -5.80 21.90
N GLN A 26 -10.83 -5.71 22.82
CA GLN A 26 -10.60 -5.50 24.26
C GLN A 26 -9.75 -6.65 24.80
N ARG A 27 -8.48 -6.38 25.14
CA ARG A 27 -7.60 -7.34 25.81
C ARG A 27 -7.15 -6.79 27.17
N PRO A 28 -7.02 -7.65 28.19
CA PRO A 28 -6.71 -7.23 29.54
C PRO A 28 -5.21 -6.88 29.64
N SER A 29 -4.82 -5.63 29.40
CA SER A 29 -3.63 -5.01 29.99
C SER A 29 -3.53 -3.51 29.68
N ASP A 30 -3.13 -2.80 30.72
CA ASP A 30 -3.23 -1.36 30.97
C ASP A 30 -2.05 -0.57 30.37
N GLY A 31 -2.06 -0.35 29.05
CA GLY A 31 -1.10 0.53 28.39
C GLY A 31 -1.55 0.98 27.00
N MET A 32 -1.18 2.20 26.58
CA MET A 32 -1.35 2.65 25.20
C MET A 32 -0.57 1.71 24.28
N LYS A 33 -1.30 0.77 23.66
CA LYS A 33 -0.78 -0.17 22.68
C LYS A 33 -0.20 0.63 21.51
N ASN A 34 1.04 0.34 21.10
CA ASN A 34 1.56 0.86 19.83
C ASN A 34 0.67 0.33 18.71
N ILE A 35 0.10 1.24 17.93
CA ILE A 35 -0.83 0.95 16.84
C ILE A 35 -0.05 1.03 15.53
N ASP A 36 -0.34 0.13 14.60
CA ASP A 36 0.16 0.27 13.24
C ASP A 36 -0.48 1.50 12.57
N ALA A 37 0.37 2.45 12.17
CA ALA A 37 -0.08 3.66 11.49
C ALA A 37 -0.77 3.36 10.15
N GLN A 38 -0.46 2.23 9.51
CA GLN A 38 -1.14 1.78 8.29
C GLN A 38 -2.60 1.43 8.57
N GLU A 39 -2.85 0.66 9.63
CA GLU A 39 -4.19 0.25 10.03
C GLU A 39 -5.04 1.46 10.41
N PHE A 40 -4.46 2.39 11.17
CA PHE A 40 -5.13 3.63 11.55
C PHE A 40 -5.40 4.53 10.33
N LEU A 41 -4.45 4.65 9.40
CA LEU A 41 -4.64 5.44 8.18
C LEU A 41 -5.74 4.86 7.29
N ALA A 42 -5.76 3.54 7.10
CA ALA A 42 -6.82 2.87 6.34
C ALA A 42 -8.20 3.12 6.97
N PHE A 43 -8.30 3.05 8.30
CA PHE A 43 -9.52 3.38 9.02
C PHE A 43 -9.97 4.83 8.77
N MET A 44 -9.05 5.80 8.89
CA MET A 44 -9.38 7.21 8.62
C MET A 44 -9.85 7.44 7.18
N ILE A 45 -9.18 6.81 6.21
CA ILE A 45 -9.56 6.97 4.80
C ILE A 45 -10.93 6.35 4.55
N ASN A 46 -11.21 5.15 5.06
CA ASN A 46 -12.50 4.51 4.87
C ASN A 46 -13.65 5.28 5.54
N GLU A 47 -13.46 5.76 6.78
CA GLU A 47 -14.45 6.60 7.46
C GLU A 47 -14.72 7.92 6.71
N MET A 48 -13.71 8.46 6.01
CA MET A 48 -13.87 9.64 5.15
C MET A 48 -14.42 9.32 3.75
N HIS A 49 -14.43 8.05 3.31
CA HIS A 49 -14.72 7.65 1.93
C HIS A 49 -16.12 7.06 1.71
N GLU A 50 -16.97 6.94 2.74
CA GLU A 50 -18.33 6.39 2.63
C GLU A 50 -19.31 7.21 1.73
N GLU A 51 -18.88 8.34 1.15
CA GLU A 51 -19.72 9.19 0.29
C GLU A 51 -19.40 9.10 -1.23
N THR A 52 -18.62 8.14 -1.72
CA THR A 52 -18.31 8.10 -3.18
C THR A 52 -18.18 6.69 -3.75
N ILE A 53 -19.25 5.90 -3.68
CA ILE A 53 -19.37 4.66 -4.45
C ILE A 53 -20.11 4.97 -5.75
N VAL A 54 -19.42 4.87 -6.89
CA VAL A 54 -20.06 4.82 -8.22
C VAL A 54 -20.17 3.34 -8.58
N GLU A 55 -21.40 2.83 -8.63
CA GLU A 55 -21.71 1.46 -9.04
C GLU A 55 -21.18 1.20 -10.47
N PRO A 56 -20.44 0.11 -10.72
CA PRO A 56 -19.91 -0.20 -12.04
C PRO A 56 -21.02 -0.71 -12.98
N ASN A 57 -21.13 -0.07 -14.14
CA ASN A 57 -22.21 -0.29 -15.12
C ASN A 57 -21.84 -1.20 -16.31
N ASP A 58 -20.76 -2.00 -16.26
CA ASP A 58 -20.41 -2.89 -17.38
C ASP A 58 -19.75 -4.22 -16.93
N PRO A 59 -20.22 -5.42 -17.32
CA PRO A 59 -19.76 -6.69 -16.76
C PRO A 59 -18.48 -7.29 -17.36
N PHE A 60 -17.85 -6.72 -18.39
CA PHE A 60 -16.62 -7.30 -18.96
C PHE A 60 -15.61 -6.23 -19.43
N LEU A 61 -14.34 -6.48 -19.11
CA LEU A 61 -13.09 -5.78 -19.52
C LEU A 61 -12.52 -4.83 -18.46
N GLU A 62 -11.31 -5.16 -17.99
CA GLU A 62 -10.47 -4.45 -17.00
C GLU A 62 -11.14 -4.13 -15.65
N ILE A 63 -10.83 -4.93 -14.63
CA ILE A 63 -11.15 -4.58 -13.24
C ILE A 63 -10.22 -3.43 -12.82
N VAL A 64 -10.63 -2.19 -13.12
CA VAL A 64 -9.99 -0.98 -12.61
C VAL A 64 -10.28 -0.92 -11.11
N GLN A 65 -9.27 -1.21 -10.30
CA GLN A 65 -9.38 -1.15 -8.85
C GLN A 65 -8.85 0.19 -8.33
N PRO A 66 -9.67 0.96 -7.59
CA PRO A 66 -9.16 2.13 -6.91
C PRO A 66 -8.14 1.72 -5.85
N PHE A 67 -7.03 2.44 -5.78
CA PHE A 67 -6.04 2.27 -4.72
C PHE A 67 -5.80 3.60 -4.01
N LEU A 68 -5.60 3.51 -2.70
CA LEU A 68 -5.31 4.66 -1.85
C LEU A 68 -3.88 4.58 -1.30
N VAL A 69 -3.39 3.37 -1.04
CA VAL A 69 -2.07 3.09 -0.50
C VAL A 69 -1.41 1.98 -1.32
N LEU A 70 -0.21 2.23 -1.84
CA LEU A 70 0.60 1.20 -2.48
C LEU A 70 1.52 0.55 -1.44
N HIS A 71 1.35 -0.76 -1.28
CA HIS A 71 2.13 -1.57 -0.35
C HIS A 71 3.40 -2.07 -1.03
N LEU A 72 4.52 -1.42 -0.75
CA LEU A 72 5.82 -1.69 -1.34
C LEU A 72 6.52 -2.82 -0.60
N ASN A 73 6.71 -3.95 -1.29
CA ASN A 73 7.44 -5.09 -0.75
C ASN A 73 8.94 -4.81 -0.77
N ILE A 74 9.50 -4.63 0.42
CA ILE A 74 10.94 -4.42 0.57
C ILE A 74 11.69 -5.68 1.02
N SER A 75 11.04 -6.83 1.20
CA SER A 75 11.73 -8.06 1.63
C SER A 75 12.90 -8.46 0.71
N PRO A 76 12.79 -8.41 -0.64
CA PRO A 76 13.85 -8.88 -1.52
C PRO A 76 15.16 -8.12 -1.31
N SER A 77 16.28 -8.83 -1.26
CA SER A 77 17.61 -8.23 -1.08
C SER A 77 18.01 -7.28 -2.21
N SER A 78 17.42 -7.43 -3.40
CA SER A 78 17.64 -6.54 -4.55
C SER A 78 17.00 -5.15 -4.39
N VAL A 79 16.04 -4.97 -3.49
CA VAL A 79 15.33 -3.69 -3.29
C VAL A 79 16.12 -2.78 -2.38
N HIS A 80 16.60 -1.64 -2.90
CA HIS A 80 17.32 -0.63 -2.12
C HIS A 80 16.68 0.76 -2.22
N THR A 81 15.74 0.92 -3.15
CA THR A 81 15.04 2.18 -3.44
C THR A 81 13.52 1.96 -3.52
N ILE A 82 12.73 3.03 -3.47
CA ILE A 82 11.28 2.97 -3.71
C ILE A 82 10.99 2.49 -5.14
N GLU A 83 11.78 2.95 -6.10
CA GLU A 83 11.68 2.64 -7.52
C GLU A 83 11.89 1.14 -7.78
N ASP A 84 12.87 0.51 -7.11
CA ASP A 84 13.06 -0.95 -7.19
C ASP A 84 11.80 -1.69 -6.74
N SER A 85 11.18 -1.25 -5.64
CA SER A 85 9.96 -1.87 -5.16
C SER A 85 8.76 -1.60 -6.07
N LEU A 86 8.66 -0.43 -6.69
CA LEU A 86 7.60 -0.10 -7.65
C LEU A 86 7.69 -1.01 -8.89
N ARG A 87 8.89 -1.20 -9.43
CA ARG A 87 9.12 -2.15 -10.54
C ARG A 87 8.72 -3.58 -10.18
N LEU A 88 8.99 -4.02 -8.95
CA LEU A 88 8.54 -5.35 -8.49
C LEU A 88 7.02 -5.41 -8.23
N HIS A 89 6.41 -4.30 -7.84
CA HIS A 89 4.97 -4.22 -7.56
C HIS A 89 4.14 -4.36 -8.83
N PHE A 90 4.54 -3.68 -9.90
CA PHE A 90 3.84 -3.62 -11.19
C PHE A 90 4.44 -4.52 -12.28
N GLY A 91 5.66 -5.03 -12.08
CA GLY A 91 6.32 -5.92 -13.02
C GLY A 91 5.48 -7.16 -13.31
N THR A 92 5.50 -7.59 -14.56
CA THR A 92 4.75 -8.77 -15.01
C THR A 92 5.15 -9.98 -14.18
N LYS A 93 4.20 -10.53 -13.43
CA LYS A 93 4.39 -11.78 -12.71
C LYS A 93 4.01 -12.92 -13.63
N ASN A 94 5.01 -13.67 -14.09
CA ASN A 94 4.78 -15.00 -14.65
C ASN A 94 4.38 -15.90 -13.47
N ASN A 95 3.10 -16.23 -13.37
CA ASN A 95 2.63 -17.14 -12.34
C ASN A 95 2.94 -18.58 -12.77
N GLU A 96 4.16 -19.06 -12.55
CA GLU A 96 4.49 -20.49 -12.70
C GLU A 96 3.96 -21.31 -11.50
N GLY A 97 2.69 -21.13 -11.15
CA GLY A 97 2.19 -21.64 -9.87
C GLY A 97 0.69 -21.80 -9.73
N TYR A 98 -0.11 -21.60 -10.78
CA TYR A 98 -1.43 -22.21 -10.76
C TYR A 98 -1.22 -23.71 -10.95
N ARG A 99 -1.20 -24.45 -9.83
CA ARG A 99 -1.27 -25.91 -9.81
C ARG A 99 -2.58 -26.34 -10.47
N SER A 100 -2.58 -26.43 -11.80
CA SER A 100 -3.46 -27.36 -12.49
C SER A 100 -2.97 -28.74 -12.10
N SER A 101 -3.87 -29.59 -11.61
CA SER A 101 -3.57 -30.98 -11.31
C SER A 101 -2.82 -31.61 -12.49
N GLU A 102 -1.83 -32.42 -12.15
CA GLU A 102 -1.09 -33.31 -13.04
C GLU A 102 -2.03 -33.88 -14.10
N ASP A 103 -1.87 -33.44 -15.36
CA ASP A 103 -2.28 -34.13 -16.61
C ASP A 103 -2.27 -33.23 -17.86
N TYR A 104 -2.05 -31.91 -17.75
CA TYR A 104 -1.89 -31.02 -18.91
C TYR A 104 -0.62 -30.17 -18.81
N ALA A 105 0.52 -30.81 -19.06
CA ALA A 105 1.82 -30.17 -19.17
C ALA A 105 2.06 -29.63 -20.59
N ASP A 106 1.24 -28.68 -21.04
CA ASP A 106 1.65 -27.73 -22.07
C ASP A 106 0.70 -26.53 -22.13
N LYS A 107 1.25 -25.31 -22.14
CA LYS A 107 0.56 -24.01 -22.30
C LYS A 107 -0.48 -23.66 -21.24
N ASN A 108 -0.08 -22.86 -20.25
CA ASN A 108 -0.84 -21.68 -19.78
C ASN A 108 0.02 -20.90 -18.77
N SER A 109 1.08 -20.24 -19.25
CA SER A 109 1.70 -19.16 -18.47
C SER A 109 0.77 -17.95 -18.53
N ALA A 110 -0.17 -17.88 -17.60
CA ALA A 110 -1.04 -16.72 -17.44
C ALA A 110 -0.23 -15.58 -16.80
N GLY A 111 0.27 -14.67 -17.63
CA GLY A 111 0.93 -13.45 -17.18
C GLY A 111 -0.09 -12.47 -16.61
N LYS A 112 0.06 -12.08 -15.35
CA LYS A 112 -0.69 -10.95 -14.77
C LYS A 112 0.23 -9.74 -14.75
N SER A 113 -0.18 -8.69 -15.45
CA SER A 113 0.42 -7.36 -15.36
C SER A 113 -0.60 -6.43 -14.73
N THR A 114 -0.12 -5.49 -13.91
CA THR A 114 -0.96 -4.46 -13.30
C THR A 114 -0.30 -3.13 -13.62
N LYS A 115 -1.13 -2.16 -14.01
CA LYS A 115 -0.69 -0.82 -14.38
C LYS A 115 -1.54 0.21 -13.65
N ILE A 116 -1.00 1.40 -13.52
CA ILE A 116 -1.70 2.56 -12.98
C ILE A 116 -2.50 3.19 -14.12
N GLU A 117 -3.82 3.13 -14.02
CA GLU A 117 -4.72 3.80 -14.97
C GLU A 117 -4.66 5.32 -14.81
N LYS A 118 -4.69 5.79 -13.57
CA LYS A 118 -4.65 7.22 -13.24
C LYS A 118 -3.86 7.44 -11.96
N LEU A 119 -2.89 8.36 -12.00
CA LEU A 119 -2.18 8.77 -10.78
C LEU A 119 -3.08 9.62 -9.88
N PRO A 120 -3.12 9.34 -8.56
CA PRO A 120 -3.79 10.19 -7.61
C PRO A 120 -3.00 11.49 -7.40
N ARG A 121 -3.69 12.56 -6.96
CA ARG A 121 -3.04 13.83 -6.58
C ARG A 121 -2.11 13.68 -5.37
N ILE A 122 -2.44 12.74 -4.49
CA ILE A 122 -1.66 12.37 -3.31
C ILE A 122 -1.39 10.88 -3.41
N LEU A 123 -0.14 10.50 -3.56
CA LEU A 123 0.28 9.10 -3.62
C LEU A 123 0.83 8.68 -2.26
N ILE A 124 0.21 7.67 -1.64
CA ILE A 124 0.65 7.13 -0.36
C ILE A 124 1.41 5.83 -0.62
N LEU A 125 2.69 5.81 -0.26
CA LEU A 125 3.57 4.64 -0.38
C LEU A 125 3.85 4.08 1.01
N HIS A 126 3.42 2.85 1.24
CA HIS A 126 3.67 2.14 2.50
C HIS A 126 4.77 1.09 2.32
N LEU A 127 5.89 1.24 3.02
CA LEU A 127 6.95 0.25 3.04
C LEU A 127 6.58 -0.91 3.98
N MET A 128 6.39 -2.11 3.45
CA MET A 128 6.07 -3.30 4.26
C MET A 128 7.29 -3.76 5.06
N ARG A 129 7.54 -3.10 6.19
CA ARG A 129 8.67 -3.40 7.08
C ARG A 129 8.43 -4.57 8.00
N PHE A 130 7.23 -5.13 8.07
CA PHE A 130 6.91 -6.26 8.92
C PHE A 130 6.45 -7.45 8.09
N SER A 131 6.99 -8.63 8.38
CA SER A 131 6.52 -9.90 7.83
C SER A 131 6.46 -10.97 8.90
N PHE A 132 5.58 -11.94 8.72
CA PHE A 132 5.51 -13.13 9.55
C PHE A 132 6.25 -14.27 8.87
N GLU A 133 7.23 -14.87 9.55
CA GLU A 133 7.96 -16.02 9.04
C GLU A 133 7.42 -17.32 9.67
N ASN A 134 6.89 -18.22 8.83
CA ASN A 134 6.30 -19.48 9.29
C ASN A 134 7.35 -20.50 9.82
N SER A 135 8.64 -20.18 9.73
CA SER A 135 9.76 -21.05 10.14
C SER A 135 10.04 -21.05 11.65
N GLY A 136 9.30 -20.24 12.44
CA GLY A 136 9.34 -20.27 13.91
C GLY A 136 10.06 -19.10 14.59
N SER A 137 10.57 -18.13 13.84
CA SER A 137 11.23 -16.91 14.38
C SER A 137 10.25 -15.80 14.79
N GLY A 138 8.98 -15.87 14.36
CA GLY A 138 7.94 -14.90 14.69
C GLY A 138 7.87 -13.73 13.72
N PHE A 139 7.60 -12.53 14.23
CA PHE A 139 7.54 -11.30 13.43
C PHE A 139 8.94 -10.76 13.14
N VAL A 140 9.23 -10.51 11.87
CA VAL A 140 10.50 -9.93 11.42
C VAL A 140 10.28 -8.50 10.98
N LYS A 141 11.14 -7.59 11.47
CA LYS A 141 11.21 -6.20 11.03
C LYS A 141 12.36 -6.01 10.05
N PHE A 142 12.07 -5.53 8.84
CA PHE A 142 13.06 -5.14 7.86
C PHE A 142 13.59 -3.74 8.18
N ASP A 143 14.75 -3.70 8.85
CA ASP A 143 15.44 -2.45 9.20
C ASP A 143 16.46 -1.98 8.15
N LYS A 144 16.49 -2.62 6.98
CA LYS A 144 17.35 -2.17 5.88
C LYS A 144 16.98 -0.75 5.42
N PRO A 145 17.97 0.07 5.05
CA PRO A 145 17.70 1.38 4.47
C PRO A 145 17.04 1.21 3.10
N VAL A 146 16.03 2.04 2.83
CA VAL A 146 15.38 2.16 1.52
C VAL A 146 15.46 3.63 1.14
N LYS A 147 16.17 3.92 0.05
CA LYS A 147 16.34 5.30 -0.43
C LYS A 147 15.07 5.76 -1.13
N PHE A 148 14.79 7.05 -1.02
CA PHE A 148 13.70 7.71 -1.71
C PHE A 148 14.18 9.08 -2.22
N PRO A 149 13.83 9.48 -3.45
CA PRO A 149 14.18 10.79 -3.97
C PRO A 149 13.23 11.87 -3.42
N SER A 150 13.64 13.14 -3.51
CA SER A 150 12.74 14.29 -3.31
C SER A 150 11.69 14.42 -4.42
N ASP A 151 12.07 13.97 -5.62
CA ASP A 151 11.27 14.01 -6.83
C ASP A 151 11.15 12.58 -7.37
N LEU A 152 9.97 11.99 -7.23
CA LEU A 152 9.69 10.66 -7.74
C LEU A 152 9.10 10.76 -9.15
N GLU A 153 9.79 10.18 -10.11
CA GLU A 153 9.31 10.01 -11.48
C GLU A 153 8.65 8.65 -11.63
N ILE A 154 7.40 8.62 -12.08
CA ILE A 154 6.68 7.37 -12.35
C ILE A 154 7.01 6.92 -13.77
N GLU A 155 7.69 5.79 -13.90
CA GLU A 155 8.08 5.23 -15.20
C GLU A 155 6.84 4.95 -16.06
N ASN A 156 6.91 5.29 -17.36
CA ASN A 156 5.79 5.12 -18.29
C ASN A 156 5.30 3.67 -18.43
N ASP A 157 6.19 2.71 -18.22
CA ASP A 157 5.85 1.28 -18.30
C ASP A 157 4.90 0.85 -17.17
N LEU A 158 4.87 1.62 -16.07
CA LEU A 158 3.95 1.42 -14.95
C LEU A 158 2.56 2.00 -15.21
N LEU A 159 2.41 2.84 -16.25
CA LEU A 159 1.16 3.53 -16.59
C LEU A 159 0.43 2.77 -17.71
N ALA A 160 -0.91 2.73 -17.62
CA ALA A 160 -1.76 2.20 -18.69
C ALA A 160 -1.72 3.12 -19.92
N THR A 161 -1.79 4.44 -19.68
CA THR A 161 -1.59 5.47 -20.70
C THR A 161 -0.33 6.29 -20.37
N PRO A 162 0.71 6.24 -21.23
CA PRO A 162 1.90 7.07 -21.06
C PRO A 162 1.55 8.56 -21.12
N HIS A 163 2.11 9.36 -20.22
CA HIS A 163 1.94 10.81 -20.24
C HIS A 163 3.30 11.47 -20.08
N LYS A 164 3.59 12.49 -20.89
CA LYS A 164 4.80 13.30 -20.69
C LYS A 164 4.61 14.10 -19.39
N ASP A 165 5.62 14.04 -18.51
CA ASP A 165 5.77 14.83 -17.28
C ASP A 165 4.88 14.47 -16.06
N GLN A 166 5.01 13.24 -15.54
CA GLN A 166 4.44 12.88 -14.22
C GLN A 166 5.54 12.79 -13.15
N ARG A 167 5.78 13.93 -12.48
CA ARG A 167 6.62 14.02 -11.29
C ARG A 167 5.77 14.20 -10.05
N ILE A 168 6.06 13.42 -9.02
CA ILE A 168 5.46 13.53 -7.69
C ILE A 168 6.53 14.05 -6.75
N PHE A 169 6.23 15.14 -6.06
CA PHE A 169 7.09 15.67 -5.00
C PHE A 169 6.82 14.89 -3.71
N VAL A 170 7.89 14.44 -3.05
CA VAL A 170 7.87 13.57 -1.87
C VAL A 170 8.09 14.36 -0.58
#